data_AF-A0A7C0YNF4-F1
#
_entry.id   AF-A0A7C0YNF4-F1
#
_cell.length_a   1.000
_cell.length_b   1.000
_cell.length_c   1.000
_cell.angle_alpha   90.00
_cell.angle_beta   90.00
_cell.angle_gamma   90.00
#
_symmetry.space_group_name_H-M   'P 1'
#
loop_
_entity.id
_entity.type
_entity.pdbx_description
1 polymer ?
#
loop_
_entity_poly.entity_id
_entity_poly.type
_entity_poly.pdbx_seq_one_letter_code
_entity_poly.pdbx_strand_id
1 'polypeptide(L)' 'MKCEICGADIAGKGYRVYIDRAELIVCEKCAKKYGTPIEIIQSKTVPRKSRSTAPRRSRSYYPKELRYTVVEN' A
#
# COMPACT_ATOMS: atom_id res chain seq x y z
N MET A 1 -14.01 3.41 -2.16
CA MET A 1 -14.72 4.70 -2.30
C MET A 1 -14.73 5.02 -3.78
N LYS A 2 -15.83 5.47 -4.40
CA LYS A 2 -15.88 5.64 -5.86
C LYS A 2 -15.80 7.11 -6.25
N CYS A 3 -15.22 7.38 -7.42
CA CYS A 3 -15.17 8.70 -8.04
C CYS A 3 -16.54 9.05 -8.66
N GLU A 4 -17.08 10.22 -8.32
CA GLU A 4 -18.39 10.66 -8.81
C GLU A 4 -18.38 11.15 -10.27
N ILE A 5 -17.20 11.40 -10.84
CA ILE A 5 -17.06 11.82 -12.24
C ILE A 5 -16.84 10.63 -13.18
N CYS A 6 -15.94 9.71 -12.83
CA CYS A 6 -15.53 8.62 -13.72
C CYS A 6 -15.89 7.22 -13.22
N GLY A 7 -16.50 7.09 -12.04
CA GLY A 7 -16.89 5.81 -11.44
C GLY A 7 -15.74 4.92 -10.95
N ALA A 8 -14.48 5.34 -11.14
CA ALA A 8 -13.30 4.57 -10.72
C ALA A 8 -13.23 4.42 -9.20
N ASP A 9 -12.65 3.30 -8.72
CA ASP A 9 -12.40 3.13 -7.30
C ASP A 9 -11.20 3.96 -6.85
N ILE A 10 -11.39 4.74 -5.78
CA ILE A 10 -10.42 5.60 -5.14
C ILE A 10 -9.70 4.76 -4.08
N ALA A 11 -8.51 4.28 -4.44
CA ALA A 11 -7.60 3.62 -3.52
C ALA A 11 -6.66 4.64 -2.88
N GLY A 12 -6.94 5.07 -1.65
CA GLY A 12 -6.06 5.95 -0.88
C GLY A 12 -6.60 7.37 -0.72
N LYS A 13 -6.25 8.30 -1.61
CA LYS A 13 -6.63 9.72 -1.49
C LYS A 13 -7.80 10.05 -2.42
N GLY A 14 -8.92 10.44 -1.83
CA GLY A 14 -10.00 11.15 -2.53
C GLY A 14 -9.76 12.65 -2.49
N TYR A 15 -10.29 13.35 -3.47
CA TYR A 15 -10.22 14.80 -3.54
C TYR A 15 -11.62 15.35 -3.51
N ARG A 16 -11.87 16.30 -2.61
CA ARG A 16 -13.14 17.04 -2.61
C ARG A 16 -13.00 18.21 -3.57
N VAL A 17 -13.86 18.25 -4.57
CA VAL A 17 -13.93 19.33 -5.55
C VAL A 17 -15.32 19.94 -5.54
N TYR A 18 -15.42 21.24 -5.80
CA TYR A 18 -16.69 21.93 -5.93
C TYR A 18 -16.98 22.19 -7.40
N ILE A 19 -18.04 21.57 -7.90
CA ILE A 19 -18.47 21.65 -9.30
C ILE A 19 -19.98 21.89 -9.29
N ASP A 20 -20.45 22.89 -10.04
CA ASP A 20 -21.88 23.21 -10.17
C ASP A 20 -22.62 23.38 -8.83
N ARG A 21 -21.98 24.09 -7.90
CA ARG A 21 -22.48 24.28 -6.53
C ARG A 21 -22.62 23.01 -5.68
N ALA A 22 -22.13 21.87 -6.17
CA ALA A 22 -22.11 20.60 -5.46
C ALA A 22 -20.67 20.23 -5.05
N GLU A 23 -20.54 19.65 -3.86
CA GLU A 23 -19.30 19.05 -3.41
C GLU A 23 -19.24 17.59 -3.86
N LEU A 24 -18.24 17.24 -4.67
CA LEU A 24 -18.06 15.90 -5.19
C LEU A 24 -16.75 15.28 -4.70
N ILE A 25 -16.76 13.96 -4.50
CA ILE A 25 -15.57 13.18 -4.19
C ILE A 25 -15.05 12.52 -5.46
N VAL A 26 -13.83 12.88 -5.84
CA VAL A 26 -13.24 12.46 -7.11
C VAL A 26 -11.85 11.85 -6.93
N CYS A 27 -11.42 11.07 -7.92
CA CYS A 27 -10.06 10.55 -7.98
C CYS A 27 -9.06 11.65 -8.38
N GLU A 28 -7.76 11.43 -8.14
CA GLU A 28 -6.70 12.40 -8.46
C GLU A 28 -6.75 12.92 -9.90
N LYS A 29 -7.05 12.03 -10.87
CA LYS A 29 -7.14 12.38 -12.28
C LYS A 29 -8.26 13.38 -12.56
N CYS A 30 -9.42 13.15 -11.96
CA CYS A 30 -10.59 14.01 -12.09
C CYS A 30 -10.41 15.32 -11.34
N ALA A 31 -9.76 15.30 -10.17
CA ALA A 31 -9.42 16.50 -9.42
C ALA A 31 -8.57 17.46 -10.27
N LYS A 32 -7.48 16.96 -10.88
CA LYS A 32 -6.59 17.76 -11.74
C LYS A 32 -7.26 18.32 -13.00
N LYS A 33 -8.29 17.64 -13.51
CA LYS A 33 -8.93 17.99 -14.79
C LYS A 33 -10.11 18.95 -14.63
N TYR A 34 -10.91 18.81 -13.57
CA TYR A 34 -12.22 19.45 -13.47
C TYR A 34 -12.36 20.47 -12.34
N GLY A 35 -11.48 20.49 -11.33
CA GLY A 35 -11.72 21.32 -10.15
C GLY A 35 -10.47 21.94 -9.55
N THR A 36 -10.67 23.08 -8.90
CA THR A 36 -9.76 23.60 -7.88
C THR A 36 -9.87 22.68 -6.66
N PRO A 37 -8.81 21.95 -6.28
CA PRO A 37 -8.88 21.03 -5.15
C PRO A 37 -9.06 21.83 -3.86
N ILE A 38 -10.17 21.59 -3.16
CA ILE A 38 -10.48 22.29 -1.91
C ILE A 38 -9.82 21.55 -0.74
N GLU A 39 -9.99 20.22 -0.70
CA GLU A 39 -9.46 19.38 0.38
C GLU A 39 -9.07 17.97 -0.10
N ILE A 40 -8.03 17.40 0.52
CA ILE A 40 -7.61 16.01 0.30
C ILE A 40 -8.26 15.14 1.38
N ILE A 41 -9.23 14.31 0.99
CA ILE A 41 -9.87 13.35 1.87
C ILE A 41 -9.05 12.06 1.82
N GLN A 42 -8.42 11.69 2.93
CA GLN A 42 -7.84 10.35 3.05
C GLN A 42 -8.99 9.35 3.16
N SER A 43 -9.18 8.51 2.14
CA SER A 43 -10.01 7.33 2.35
C SER A 43 -9.31 6.48 3.42
N LYS A 44 -10.02 6.13 4.49
CA LYS A 44 -9.53 5.17 5.49
C LYS A 44 -9.36 3.83 4.78
N THR A 45 -8.24 3.63 4.10
CA THR A 45 -7.87 2.33 3.59
C THR A 45 -7.57 1.47 4.80
N VAL A 46 -8.38 0.43 4.99
CA VAL A 46 -8.01 -0.71 5.84
C VAL A 46 -6.59 -1.11 5.41
N PRO A 47 -5.62 -1.22 6.33
CA PRO A 47 -4.24 -1.51 5.95
C PRO A 47 -4.26 -2.78 5.11
N ARG A 48 -3.82 -2.67 3.84
CA ARG A 48 -3.57 -3.86 3.03
C ARG A 48 -2.55 -4.67 3.80
N LYS A 49 -2.97 -5.79 4.37
CA LYS A 49 -2.13 -6.76 5.06
C LYS A 49 -0.92 -6.97 4.15
N SER A 50 0.23 -6.44 4.56
CA SER A 50 1.47 -6.63 3.84
C SER A 50 1.61 -8.14 3.69
N ARG A 51 1.69 -8.61 2.44
CA ARG A 51 2.05 -10.01 2.19
C ARG A 51 3.38 -10.20 2.90
N SER A 52 3.36 -10.94 4.00
CA SER A 52 4.55 -11.28 4.75
C SER A 52 5.55 -11.84 3.74
N THR A 53 6.66 -11.14 3.51
CA THR A 53 7.79 -11.73 2.83
C THR A 53 8.19 -12.92 3.69
N ALA A 54 7.92 -14.12 3.19
CA ALA A 54 8.27 -15.36 3.85
C ALA A 54 9.72 -15.25 4.37
N PRO A 55 10.01 -15.64 5.62
CA PRO A 55 11.35 -15.53 6.15
C PRO A 55 12.28 -16.27 5.19
N ARG A 56 13.28 -15.54 4.67
CA ARG A 56 14.35 -16.16 3.90
C ARG A 56 14.92 -17.23 4.82
N ARG A 57 14.72 -18.51 4.47
CA ARG A 57 15.34 -19.63 5.15
C ARG A 57 16.83 -19.30 5.27
N SER A 58 17.27 -18.95 6.47
CA SER A 58 18.69 -18.82 6.77
C SER A 58 19.26 -20.22 6.58
N ARG A 59 19.93 -20.38 5.44
CA ARG A 59 20.72 -21.55 5.10
C ARG A 59 21.56 -21.88 6.34
N SER A 60 21.44 -23.12 6.82
CA SER A 60 22.07 -23.56 8.06
C SER A 60 23.54 -23.14 8.10
N TYR A 61 23.85 -22.21 9.01
CA TYR A 61 25.22 -21.98 9.41
C TYR A 61 25.54 -23.10 10.39
N TYR A 62 25.95 -24.25 9.87
CA TYR A 62 26.59 -25.25 10.71
C TYR A 62 27.88 -24.62 11.22
N PRO A 63 28.05 -24.41 12.54
CA PRO A 63 29.27 -23.81 13.06
C PRO A 63 30.45 -24.71 12.68
N LYS A 64 31.48 -24.11 12.08
CA LYS A 64 32.71 -24.80 11.64
C LYS A 64 33.47 -25.51 12.78
N GLU A 65 33.04 -25.32 14.03
CA GLU A 65 33.71 -25.82 15.23
C GLU A 65 33.42 -27.29 15.54
N LEU A 66 32.44 -27.93 14.88
CA LEU A 66 32.18 -29.37 15.05
C LEU A 66 32.90 -30.26 14.00
N ARG A 67 34.18 -29.97 13.74
CA ARG A 67 35.08 -30.93 13.08
C ARG A 67 35.95 -31.60 14.13
N TYR A 68 35.43 -32.62 14.81
CA TYR A 68 36.28 -33.58 15.50
C TYR A 68 36.60 -34.73 14.55
N THR A 69 37.88 -35.09 14.45
CA THR A 69 38.30 -36.39 13.93
C THR A 69 38.29 -37.36 15.09
N VAL A 70 37.55 -38.45 14.96
CA VAL A 70 37.65 -39.59 15.88
C VAL A 70 39.06 -40.16 15.73
N VAL A 71 39.82 -40.20 16.81
CA VAL A 71 41.06 -40.98 16.88
C VAL A 71 40.72 -42.22 17.69
N GLU A 72 40.75 -43.38 17.05
CA GLU A 72 40.59 -44.67 17.73
C GLU A 72 41.77 -44.91 18.68
N ASN A 73 41.48 -45.41 19.87
CA ASN A 73 42.48 -46.04 20.73
C ASN A 73 41.87 -47.28 21.41
#